data_AF-A0A0K2VKN7-F1
#
_entry.id   AF-A0A0K2VKN7-F1
#
_cell.length_a   1.000
_cell.length_b   1.000
_cell.length_c   1.000
_cell.angle_alpha   90.00
_cell.angle_beta   90.00
_cell.angle_gamma   90.00
#
_symmetry.space_group_name_H-M   'P 1'
#
loop_
_entity.id
_entity.type
_entity.pdbx_description
1 polymer ?
#
loop_
_entity_poly.entity_id
_entity_poly.type
_entity_poly.pdbx_seq_one_letter_code
_entity_poly.pdbx_strand_id
1 'polypeptide(L)'
;QTKLSHGDEEIRLQRDPFPLYPGENLKVEVTPLTIVHSSSALLLKVIRNFTDEDKTERLAGDSYLFEGPGTYFPRKEVEVVKTITATVIHENEALKLSATRETLDRSGCKRVAGEEWLVRKPGAYLPLAYENVLMIVRAHIPQTDVAILVKANASFKDTFGV
;
A
#
# COMPACT_ATOMS: atom_id res chain seq x y z
N GLN A 1 14.56 -13.90 -40.30
CA GLN A 1 13.34 -13.85 -39.47
C GLN A 1 13.73 -13.34 -38.09
N THR A 2 13.15 -12.22 -37.63
CA THR A 2 13.43 -11.71 -36.28
C THR A 2 12.82 -12.67 -35.25
N LYS A 3 13.61 -13.08 -34.26
CA LYS A 3 13.15 -13.98 -33.19
C LYS A 3 12.39 -13.15 -32.16
N LEU A 4 11.09 -13.39 -32.01
CA LEU A 4 10.23 -12.70 -31.05
C LEU A 4 9.96 -13.58 -29.83
N SER A 5 9.83 -12.95 -28.66
CA SER A 5 9.33 -13.59 -27.44
C SER A 5 7.79 -13.59 -27.48
N HIS A 6 7.22 -14.60 -28.12
CA HIS A 6 5.77 -14.69 -28.28
C HIS A 6 5.05 -14.76 -26.93
N GLY A 7 4.04 -13.89 -26.74
CA GLY A 7 3.24 -13.82 -25.52
C GLY A 7 3.90 -13.08 -24.36
N ASP A 8 5.07 -12.47 -24.59
CA ASP A 8 5.75 -11.62 -23.62
C ASP A 8 5.52 -10.14 -23.93
N GLU A 9 5.75 -9.30 -22.93
CA GLU A 9 5.62 -7.85 -23.00
C GLU A 9 6.96 -7.21 -22.71
N GLU A 10 7.20 -6.05 -23.31
CA GLU A 10 8.40 -5.26 -23.11
C GLU A 10 8.01 -3.81 -22.83
N ILE A 11 8.58 -3.25 -21.76
CA ILE A 11 8.38 -1.86 -21.40
C ILE A 11 9.59 -1.09 -21.92
N ARG A 12 9.34 -0.18 -22.85
CA ARG A 12 10.39 0.66 -23.47
C ARG A 12 10.30 2.07 -22.87
N LEU A 13 11.38 2.50 -22.24
CA LEU A 13 11.56 3.86 -21.71
C LEU A 13 12.10 4.79 -22.82
N GLN A 14 12.51 6.00 -22.43
CA GLN A 14 13.09 6.98 -23.34
C GLN A 14 14.26 6.40 -24.14
N ARG A 15 14.18 6.53 -25.48
CA ARG A 15 15.19 6.11 -26.45
C ARG A 15 14.96 6.78 -27.81
N ASP A 16 15.87 6.56 -28.74
CA ASP A 16 15.71 6.99 -30.13
C ASP A 16 14.48 6.37 -30.79
N PRO A 17 13.83 7.07 -31.75
CA PRO A 17 12.70 6.52 -32.50
C PRO A 17 13.03 5.15 -33.09
N PHE A 18 12.15 4.17 -32.83
CA PHE A 18 12.32 2.80 -33.30
C PHE A 18 11.09 2.33 -34.09
N PRO A 19 11.27 1.58 -35.18
CA PRO A 19 10.17 0.90 -35.84
C PRO A 19 9.73 -0.31 -35.01
N LEU A 20 8.49 -0.76 -35.24
CA LEU A 20 8.06 -2.09 -34.79
C LEU A 20 8.46 -3.13 -35.85
N TYR A 21 9.02 -4.25 -35.40
CA TYR A 21 9.33 -5.36 -36.30
C TYR A 21 8.07 -6.16 -36.65
N PRO A 22 8.03 -6.88 -37.79
CA PRO A 22 6.89 -7.73 -38.14
C PRO A 22 6.55 -8.72 -37.02
N GLY A 23 5.33 -8.60 -36.47
CA GLY A 23 4.84 -9.41 -35.35
C GLY A 23 4.88 -8.72 -33.98
N GLU A 24 5.54 -7.58 -33.85
CA GLU A 24 5.41 -6.71 -32.68
C GLU A 24 4.16 -5.84 -32.80
N ASN A 25 3.43 -5.65 -31.70
CA ASN A 25 2.29 -4.76 -31.62
C ASN A 25 2.47 -3.76 -30.48
N LEU A 26 2.13 -2.50 -30.72
CA LEU A 26 2.09 -1.48 -29.67
C LEU A 26 0.87 -1.74 -28.78
N LYS A 27 1.10 -2.25 -27.57
CA LYS A 27 0.02 -2.55 -26.62
C LYS A 27 -0.46 -1.32 -25.86
N VAL A 28 0.45 -0.41 -25.53
CA VAL A 28 0.18 0.83 -24.80
C VAL A 28 0.88 1.96 -25.54
N GLU A 29 0.18 3.07 -25.76
CA GLU A 29 0.76 4.28 -26.35
C GLU A 29 1.79 4.93 -25.41
N VAL A 30 2.47 5.97 -25.89
CA VAL A 30 3.45 6.69 -25.08
C VAL A 30 2.75 7.36 -23.89
N THR A 31 2.99 6.83 -22.70
CA THR A 31 2.45 7.36 -21.45
C THR A 31 3.57 7.94 -20.58
N PRO A 32 3.33 9.08 -19.89
CA PRO A 32 4.29 9.61 -18.93
C PRO A 32 4.42 8.65 -17.74
N LEU A 33 5.62 8.59 -17.17
CA LEU A 33 5.87 7.81 -15.96
C LEU A 33 5.10 8.40 -14.76
N THR A 34 4.59 7.52 -13.91
CA THR A 34 3.84 7.92 -12.72
C THR A 34 4.79 8.48 -11.67
N ILE A 35 4.58 9.73 -11.29
CA ILE A 35 5.30 10.37 -10.19
C ILE A 35 4.52 10.13 -8.90
N VAL A 36 5.19 9.60 -7.88
CA VAL A 36 4.62 9.32 -6.57
C VAL A 36 5.17 10.36 -5.59
N HIS A 37 4.26 11.09 -4.93
CA HIS A 37 4.60 12.13 -3.96
C HIS A 37 4.93 11.53 -2.59
N SER A 38 5.61 12.29 -1.73
CA SER A 38 6.06 11.86 -0.40
C SER A 38 4.95 11.41 0.56
N SER A 39 3.73 11.93 0.41
CA SER A 39 2.56 11.55 1.19
C SER A 39 1.69 10.49 0.50
N SER A 40 2.22 9.82 -0.52
CA SER A 40 1.49 8.82 -1.30
C SER A 40 2.34 7.59 -1.59
N ALA A 41 1.66 6.49 -1.88
CA ALA A 41 2.27 5.26 -2.34
C ALA A 41 1.42 4.61 -3.43
N LEU A 42 2.04 3.80 -4.28
CA LEU A 42 1.31 2.91 -5.17
C LEU A 42 1.21 1.53 -4.52
N LEU A 43 -0.01 1.01 -4.45
CA LEU A 43 -0.26 -0.39 -4.14
C LEU A 43 -0.03 -1.22 -5.39
N LEU A 44 1.03 -2.02 -5.35
CA LEU A 44 1.46 -2.88 -6.43
C LEU A 44 1.05 -4.31 -6.12
N LYS A 45 0.53 -5.03 -7.12
CA LYS A 45 0.20 -6.45 -7.05
C LYS A 45 1.05 -7.22 -8.04
N VAL A 46 1.68 -8.28 -7.56
CA VAL A 46 2.51 -9.15 -8.37
C VAL A 46 1.61 -10.10 -9.15
N ILE A 47 1.71 -10.10 -10.47
CA ILE A 47 0.89 -10.97 -11.35
C ILE A 47 1.65 -12.21 -11.82
N ARG A 48 2.99 -12.18 -11.79
CA ARG A 48 3.86 -13.31 -12.15
C ARG A 48 5.04 -13.36 -11.18
N ASN A 49 5.55 -14.55 -10.89
CA ASN A 49 6.73 -14.70 -10.02
C ASN A 49 7.94 -14.03 -10.68
N PHE A 50 8.67 -13.22 -9.92
CA PHE A 50 9.92 -12.63 -10.38
C PHE A 50 10.84 -12.33 -9.19
N THR A 51 12.12 -12.12 -9.51
CA THR A 51 13.11 -11.67 -8.54
C THR A 51 13.33 -10.17 -8.77
N ASP A 52 13.11 -9.37 -7.73
CA ASP A 52 13.32 -7.94 -7.76
C ASP A 52 14.81 -7.57 -7.88
N GLU A 53 15.13 -6.31 -8.17
CA GLU A 53 16.51 -5.80 -8.23
C GLU A 53 17.27 -6.03 -6.91
N ASP A 54 16.54 -5.95 -5.79
CA ASP A 54 17.05 -6.23 -4.44
C ASP A 54 17.20 -7.73 -4.14
N LYS A 55 17.14 -8.60 -5.15
CA LYS A 55 17.15 -10.07 -5.04
C LYS A 55 16.03 -10.64 -4.17
N THR A 56 14.96 -9.86 -3.97
CA THR A 56 13.78 -10.31 -3.25
C THR A 56 12.90 -11.12 -4.20
N GLU A 57 12.67 -12.39 -3.87
CA GLU A 57 11.71 -13.21 -4.60
C GLU A 57 10.29 -12.76 -4.26
N ARG A 58 9.53 -12.40 -5.29
CA ARG A 58 8.13 -12.00 -5.16
C ARG A 58 7.25 -13.04 -5.83
N LEU A 59 6.22 -13.49 -5.12
CA LEU A 59 5.28 -14.48 -5.62
C LEU A 59 4.03 -13.81 -6.20
N ALA A 60 3.45 -14.44 -7.21
CA ALA A 60 2.19 -14.00 -7.79
C ALA A 60 1.08 -13.96 -6.72
N GLY A 61 0.34 -12.85 -6.67
CA GLY A 61 -0.68 -12.59 -5.67
C GLY A 61 -0.19 -11.74 -4.48
N ASP A 62 1.12 -11.58 -4.31
CA ASP A 62 1.67 -10.67 -3.30
C ASP A 62 1.35 -9.22 -3.65
N SER A 63 1.18 -8.41 -2.60
CA SER A 63 1.02 -6.97 -2.74
C SER A 63 2.06 -6.24 -1.90
N TYR A 64 2.61 -5.16 -2.44
CA TYR A 64 3.60 -4.34 -1.78
C TYR A 64 3.41 -2.87 -2.15
N LEU A 65 4.06 -1.98 -1.41
CA LEU A 65 3.99 -0.56 -1.65
C LEU A 65 5.25 -0.06 -2.34
N PHE A 66 5.05 0.85 -3.28
CA PHE A 66 6.08 1.79 -3.72
C PHE A 66 5.80 3.13 -3.04
N GLU A 67 6.52 3.43 -1.97
CA GLU A 67 6.40 4.68 -1.21
C GLU A 67 7.13 5.82 -1.94
N GLY A 68 6.50 6.99 -2.04
CA GLY A 68 7.17 8.18 -2.57
C GLY A 68 8.13 8.84 -1.56
N PRO A 69 8.91 9.86 -1.98
CA PRO A 69 8.92 10.48 -3.30
C PRO A 69 9.75 9.68 -4.32
N GLY A 70 9.20 9.45 -5.51
CA GLY A 70 9.93 8.76 -6.57
C GLY A 70 9.14 8.60 -7.86
N THR A 71 9.84 8.33 -8.95
CA THR A 71 9.22 7.96 -10.23
C THR A 71 9.05 6.45 -10.28
N TYR A 72 7.82 5.99 -10.45
CA TYR A 72 7.55 4.57 -10.62
C TYR A 72 7.85 4.14 -12.05
N PHE A 73 8.72 3.14 -12.19
CA PHE A 73 9.00 2.47 -13.46
C PHE A 73 8.12 1.23 -13.57
N PRO A 74 7.15 1.19 -14.50
CA PRO A 74 6.28 0.04 -14.67
C PRO A 74 7.09 -1.23 -14.97
N ARG A 75 6.60 -2.37 -14.47
CA ARG A 75 7.15 -3.70 -14.74
C ARG A 75 6.06 -4.60 -15.30
N LYS A 76 6.42 -5.52 -16.19
CA LYS A 76 5.44 -6.42 -16.83
C LYS A 76 4.91 -7.49 -15.88
N GLU A 77 5.62 -7.76 -14.78
CA GLU A 77 5.24 -8.72 -13.76
C GLU A 77 4.39 -8.11 -12.63
N VAL A 78 4.15 -6.79 -12.67
CA VAL A 78 3.52 -6.03 -11.59
C VAL A 78 2.40 -5.15 -12.13
N GLU A 79 1.27 -5.17 -11.45
CA GLU A 79 0.10 -4.34 -11.75
C GLU A 79 -0.08 -3.26 -10.66
N VAL A 80 -0.38 -2.03 -11.08
CA VAL A 80 -0.74 -0.94 -10.16
C VAL A 80 -2.22 -1.07 -9.80
N VAL A 81 -2.52 -1.42 -8.54
CA VAL A 81 -3.90 -1.63 -8.07
C VAL A 81 -4.59 -0.30 -7.74
N LYS A 82 -3.92 0.55 -6.95
CA LYS A 82 -4.44 1.85 -6.53
C LYS A 82 -3.34 2.75 -5.99
N THR A 83 -3.61 4.05 -5.97
CA THR A 83 -2.79 5.02 -5.22
C THR A 83 -3.35 5.17 -3.81
N ILE A 84 -2.48 5.04 -2.81
CA ILE A 84 -2.78 5.24 -1.40
C ILE A 84 -2.20 6.60 -0.99
N THR A 85 -3.01 7.43 -0.34
CA THR A 85 -2.57 8.70 0.24
C THR A 85 -2.53 8.59 1.75
N ALA A 86 -1.58 9.28 2.37
CA ALA A 86 -1.49 9.36 3.82
C ALA A 86 -2.73 10.07 4.40
N THR A 87 -3.25 9.52 5.50
CA THR A 87 -4.33 10.13 6.27
C THR A 87 -3.73 10.92 7.42
N VAL A 88 -4.12 12.18 7.57
CA VAL A 88 -3.63 13.03 8.67
C VAL A 88 -4.44 12.74 9.93
N ILE A 89 -3.73 12.38 11.00
CA ILE A 89 -4.29 12.18 12.34
C ILE A 89 -3.98 13.43 13.17
N HIS A 90 -5.01 14.13 13.64
CA HIS A 90 -4.83 15.29 14.51
C HIS A 90 -4.68 14.89 15.98
N GLU A 91 -4.37 15.87 16.83
CA GLU A 91 -4.48 15.70 18.28
C GLU A 91 -5.90 15.30 18.68
N ASN A 92 -6.02 14.42 19.67
CA ASN A 92 -7.29 13.84 20.11
C ASN A 92 -8.03 13.03 19.03
N GLU A 93 -7.36 12.63 17.95
CA GLU A 93 -7.88 11.71 16.94
C GLU A 93 -7.06 10.43 16.89
N ALA A 94 -7.68 9.36 16.41
CA ALA A 94 -7.04 8.08 16.14
C ALA A 94 -7.57 7.50 14.82
N LEU A 95 -6.71 6.84 14.06
CA LEU A 95 -7.09 6.15 12.84
C LEU A 95 -7.44 4.70 13.17
N LYS A 96 -8.67 4.28 12.86
CA LYS A 96 -9.10 2.90 12.97
C LYS A 96 -8.74 2.15 11.69
N LEU A 97 -7.96 1.08 11.85
CA LEU A 97 -7.49 0.21 10.78
C LEU A 97 -8.02 -1.20 10.95
N SER A 98 -8.09 -1.95 9.86
CA SER A 98 -8.29 -3.40 9.87
C SER A 98 -7.27 -4.11 8.97
N ALA A 99 -6.83 -5.29 9.37
CA ALA A 99 -5.93 -6.11 8.57
C ALA A 99 -6.71 -6.92 7.53
N THR A 100 -6.32 -6.83 6.27
CA THR A 100 -6.93 -7.63 5.18
C THR A 100 -6.41 -9.07 5.21
N ARG A 101 -5.17 -9.26 5.65
CA ARG A 101 -4.51 -10.55 5.85
C ARG A 101 -3.53 -10.45 7.01
N GLU A 102 -2.94 -11.57 7.41
CA GLU A 102 -1.87 -11.57 8.40
C GLU A 102 -0.72 -10.66 7.96
N THR A 103 -0.37 -9.70 8.81
CA THR A 103 0.64 -8.68 8.47
C THR A 103 1.31 -8.13 9.73
N LEU A 104 2.36 -7.35 9.53
CA LEU A 104 3.01 -6.58 10.58
C LEU A 104 2.58 -5.14 10.42
N ASP A 105 2.06 -4.54 11.49
CA ASP A 105 1.80 -3.11 11.50
C ASP A 105 3.12 -2.30 11.55
N ARG A 106 3.01 -0.99 11.34
CA ARG A 106 4.17 -0.07 11.38
C ARG A 106 4.86 -0.01 12.76
N SER A 107 4.23 -0.52 13.82
CA SER A 107 4.80 -0.62 15.17
C SER A 107 5.48 -1.97 15.42
N GLY A 108 5.45 -2.89 14.46
CA GLY A 108 6.03 -4.24 14.57
C GLY A 108 5.12 -5.26 15.26
N CYS A 109 3.86 -4.92 15.55
CA CYS A 109 2.90 -5.87 16.08
C CYS A 109 2.33 -6.74 14.96
N LYS A 110 2.29 -8.06 15.19
CA LYS A 110 1.61 -9.01 14.31
C LYS A 110 0.11 -8.81 14.41
N ARG A 111 -0.54 -8.64 13.26
CA ARG A 111 -1.99 -8.51 13.11
C ARG A 111 -2.53 -9.71 12.38
N VAL A 112 -3.63 -10.28 12.87
CA VAL A 112 -4.35 -11.36 12.18
C VAL A 112 -5.35 -10.81 11.18
N ALA A 113 -5.75 -11.60 10.19
CA ALA A 113 -6.76 -11.19 9.22
C ALA A 113 -8.07 -10.80 9.93
N GLY A 114 -8.62 -9.64 9.57
CA GLY A 114 -9.83 -9.06 10.17
C GLY A 114 -9.62 -8.37 11.51
N GLU A 115 -8.42 -8.41 12.10
CA GLU A 115 -8.13 -7.68 13.33
C GLU A 115 -8.27 -6.17 13.12
N GLU A 116 -8.87 -5.48 14.08
CA GLU A 116 -9.02 -4.02 14.07
C GLU A 116 -8.18 -3.38 15.19
N TRP A 117 -7.53 -2.26 14.91
CA TRP A 117 -6.76 -1.52 15.90
C TRP A 117 -6.80 0.00 15.65
N LEU A 118 -6.29 0.76 16.62
CA LEU A 118 -6.23 2.22 16.58
C LEU A 118 -4.78 2.69 16.50
N VAL A 119 -4.48 3.55 15.53
CA VAL A 119 -3.23 4.31 15.46
C VAL A 119 -3.49 5.71 16.03
N ARG A 120 -2.80 6.06 17.12
CA ARG A 120 -3.04 7.32 17.87
C ARG A 120 -1.96 8.37 17.68
N LYS A 121 -0.85 8.04 17.02
CA LYS A 121 0.27 8.96 16.85
C LYS A 121 -0.15 10.11 15.92
N PRO A 122 -0.15 11.37 16.37
CA PRO A 122 -0.49 12.49 15.51
C PRO A 122 0.50 12.60 14.34
N GLY A 123 0.00 13.04 13.19
CA GLY A 123 0.75 13.19 11.96
C GLY A 123 0.16 12.41 10.78
N ALA A 124 0.87 12.43 9.65
CA ALA A 124 0.47 11.70 8.46
C ALA A 124 0.77 10.21 8.63
N TYR A 125 -0.27 9.38 8.54
CA TYR A 125 -0.15 7.93 8.54
C TYR A 125 -0.39 7.40 7.12
N LEU A 126 0.60 6.71 6.57
CA LEU A 126 0.50 6.03 5.28
C LEU A 126 0.19 4.53 5.53
N PRO A 127 -1.02 4.06 5.19
CA PRO A 127 -1.42 2.67 5.35
C PRO A 127 -0.53 1.71 4.56
N LEU A 128 -0.19 0.58 5.16
CA LEU A 128 0.57 -0.50 4.52
C LEU A 128 -0.28 -1.31 3.52
N ALA A 129 0.36 -2.18 2.73
CA ALA A 129 -0.29 -2.94 1.65
C ALA A 129 -1.52 -3.75 2.08
N TYR A 130 -1.54 -4.22 3.33
CA TYR A 130 -2.59 -5.07 3.88
C TYR A 130 -3.42 -4.38 4.97
N GLU A 131 -3.21 -3.08 5.19
CA GLU A 131 -3.99 -2.28 6.12
C GLU A 131 -5.13 -1.59 5.37
N ASN A 132 -6.34 -1.72 5.91
CA ASN A 132 -7.52 -1.02 5.40
C ASN A 132 -7.92 0.08 6.38
N VAL A 133 -8.12 1.30 5.88
CA VAL A 133 -8.57 2.44 6.68
C VAL A 133 -10.08 2.38 6.83
N LEU A 134 -10.57 2.25 8.06
CA LEU A 134 -12.01 2.21 8.34
C LEU A 134 -12.57 3.61 8.59
N MET A 135 -12.05 4.30 9.61
CA MET A 135 -12.55 5.63 10.01
C MET A 135 -11.56 6.36 10.94
N ILE A 136 -11.75 7.67 11.07
CA ILE A 136 -11.12 8.47 12.13
C ILE A 136 -12.04 8.45 13.36
N VAL A 137 -11.47 8.13 14.51
CA VAL A 137 -12.13 8.09 15.82
C VAL A 137 -11.64 9.27 16.64
N ARG A 138 -12.57 10.12 17.09
CA ARG A 138 -12.26 11.25 17.97
C ARG A 138 -12.31 10.83 19.42
N ALA A 139 -11.36 11.31 20.21
CA ALA A 139 -11.38 11.14 21.65
C ALA A 139 -12.55 11.92 22.25
N HIS A 140 -13.22 11.30 23.22
CA HIS A 140 -14.18 11.99 24.06
C HIS A 140 -13.41 12.65 25.22
N ILE A 141 -13.55 13.97 25.36
CA ILE A 141 -12.93 14.73 26.45
C ILE A 141 -13.97 14.89 27.55
N PRO A 142 -13.89 14.12 28.65
CA PRO A 142 -14.86 14.21 29.74
C PRO A 142 -14.73 15.55 30.48
N GLN A 143 -15.87 16.10 30.89
CA GLN A 143 -15.93 17.23 31.82
C GLN A 143 -15.78 16.73 33.27
N THR A 144 -15.58 17.65 34.23
CA THR A 144 -15.33 17.32 35.64
C THR A 144 -16.40 16.47 36.32
N ASP A 145 -17.63 16.48 35.79
CA ASP A 145 -18.81 15.79 36.30
C ASP A 145 -19.26 14.62 35.41
N VAL A 146 -18.50 14.29 34.37
CA VAL A 146 -18.85 13.24 33.39
C VAL A 146 -17.87 12.08 33.46
N ALA A 147 -18.40 10.86 33.53
CA ALA A 147 -17.61 9.62 33.43
C ALA A 147 -17.95 8.87 32.14
N ILE A 148 -16.97 8.17 31.57
CA ILE A 148 -17.16 7.34 30.38
C ILE A 148 -17.45 5.90 30.84
N LEU A 149 -18.64 5.41 30.50
CA LEU A 149 -18.97 3.99 30.64
C LEU A 149 -18.46 3.21 29.44
N VAL A 150 -17.53 2.28 29.66
CA VAL A 150 -17.00 1.40 28.63
C VAL A 150 -17.39 -0.04 28.89
N LYS A 151 -17.59 -0.81 27.81
CA LYS A 151 -17.80 -2.25 27.84
C LYS A 151 -16.78 -2.92 26.94
N ALA A 152 -16.05 -3.91 27.47
CA ALA A 152 -15.15 -4.71 26.68
C ALA A 152 -15.95 -5.65 25.76
N ASN A 153 -15.70 -5.57 24.44
CA ASN A 153 -16.29 -6.50 23.47
C ASN A 153 -15.51 -7.81 23.34
N ALA A 154 -14.24 -7.81 23.77
CA ALA A 154 -13.35 -8.97 23.80
C ALA A 154 -12.31 -8.79 24.91
N SER A 155 -11.57 -9.84 25.25
CA SER A 155 -10.44 -9.75 26.17
C SER A 155 -9.30 -8.93 25.55
N PHE A 156 -8.92 -7.83 26.18
CA PHE A 156 -7.80 -6.98 25.77
C PHE A 156 -7.19 -6.29 26.99
N LYS A 157 -5.97 -5.78 26.84
CA LYS A 157 -5.37 -4.84 27.80
C LYS A 157 -5.55 -3.43 27.27
N ASP A 158 -6.04 -2.53 28.11
CA ASP A 158 -6.21 -1.13 27.71
C ASP A 158 -4.87 -0.37 27.67
N THR A 159 -4.92 0.92 27.33
CA THR A 159 -3.70 1.75 27.31
C THR A 159 -3.15 2.10 28.68
N PHE A 160 -3.89 1.83 29.76
CA PHE A 160 -3.42 1.97 31.13
C PHE A 160 -2.83 0.66 31.67
N GLY A 161 -2.87 -0.42 30.87
CA GLY A 161 -2.29 -1.72 31.20
C GLY A 161 -3.18 -2.61 32.07
N VAL A 162 -4.47 -2.27 32.18
CA VAL A 162 -5.48 -3.02 32.95
C VAL A 162 -6.14 -4.06 32.06
#